data_AF-A0A2V6XY76-F1
#
_entry.id   AF-A0A2V6XY76-F1
#
_cell.length_a   1.000
_cell.length_b   1.000
_cell.length_c   1.000
_cell.angle_alpha   90.00
_cell.angle_beta   90.00
_cell.angle_gamma   90.00
#
_symmetry.space_group_name_H-M   'P 1'
#
loop_
_entity.id
_entity.type
_entity.pdbx_description
1 polymer ?
#
loop_
_entity_poly.entity_id
_entity_poly.type
_entity_poly.pdbx_seq_one_letter_code
_entity_poly.pdbx_strand_id
1 'polypeptide(L)'
;MSSVMDAKGLRAVRVEKGWSQVKAARRLGVSQPYLVMLERGQRRLTSELTQRAVRVYGVPPTAVPPSQSALPRLPLAGAALARDLAGLGYPALAYLRPRRWKPKNPGEVLLAALAQDDLEPRLVEALPWLVLRYLPLDWAWVVCAAKVHDLQNRLGFVVSLARGLAERAGDRRKVESLADLERTLERSRLAREDTLCRVSMPEAERRWLTVNRPAEARRWNLLTDWTAEVVRYVA
;
A
#
# COMPACT_ATOMS: atom_id res chain seq x y z
N MET A 1 12.11 -11.15 -10.46
CA MET A 1 13.27 -10.36 -9.98
C MET A 1 12.86 -9.71 -8.69
N SER A 2 13.65 -9.82 -7.61
CA SER A 2 13.28 -9.26 -6.31
C SER A 2 12.92 -7.78 -6.46
N SER A 3 11.65 -7.45 -6.22
CA SER A 3 11.10 -6.10 -6.37
C SER A 3 11.59 -5.14 -5.28
N VAL A 4 12.37 -5.62 -4.31
CA VAL A 4 12.79 -4.91 -3.10
C VAL A 4 14.22 -4.40 -3.23
N MET A 5 14.47 -3.18 -2.75
CA MET A 5 15.78 -2.51 -2.76
C MET A 5 16.67 -3.07 -1.64
N ASP A 6 17.32 -4.18 -1.94
CA ASP A 6 18.40 -4.78 -1.15
C ASP A 6 19.78 -4.55 -1.80
N ALA A 7 20.84 -5.18 -1.28
CA ALA A 7 22.19 -5.05 -1.85
C ALA A 7 22.26 -5.46 -3.33
N LYS A 8 21.54 -6.52 -3.72
CA LYS A 8 21.51 -7.02 -5.11
C LYS A 8 20.67 -6.10 -5.99
N GLY A 9 19.51 -5.64 -5.49
CA GLY A 9 18.64 -4.67 -6.13
C GLY A 9 19.36 -3.34 -6.41
N LEU A 10 20.12 -2.84 -5.43
CA LEU A 10 20.91 -1.61 -5.58
C LEU A 10 21.90 -1.70 -6.74
N ARG A 11 22.64 -2.83 -6.82
CA ARG A 11 23.58 -3.09 -7.91
C ARG A 11 22.86 -3.25 -9.26
N ALA A 12 21.77 -4.02 -9.29
CA ALA A 12 21.00 -4.28 -10.50
C ALA A 12 20.46 -2.98 -11.12
N VAL A 13 19.80 -2.16 -10.32
CA VAL A 13 19.24 -0.86 -10.76
C VAL A 13 20.33 0.09 -11.23
N ARG A 14 21.50 0.11 -10.57
CA ARG A 14 22.64 0.93 -11.03
C ARG A 14 23.12 0.50 -12.41
N VAL A 15 23.25 -0.82 -12.63
CA VAL A 15 23.71 -1.40 -13.90
C VAL A 15 22.69 -1.16 -15.01
N GLU A 16 21.40 -1.35 -14.73
CA GLU A 16 20.31 -1.06 -15.66
C GLU A 16 20.30 0.40 -16.12
N LYS A 17 20.60 1.34 -15.19
CA LYS A 17 20.76 2.76 -15.53
C LYS A 17 22.07 3.11 -16.24
N GLY A 18 22.99 2.16 -16.41
CA GLY A 18 24.31 2.41 -16.98
C GLY A 18 25.18 3.35 -16.14
N TRP A 19 25.01 3.39 -14.82
CA TRP A 19 25.78 4.28 -13.95
C TRP A 19 27.05 3.61 -13.41
N SER A 20 28.17 4.34 -13.45
CA SER A 20 29.38 3.94 -12.73
C SER A 20 29.16 4.04 -11.22
N GLN A 21 29.95 3.27 -10.44
CA GLN A 21 29.89 3.33 -8.98
C GLN A 21 30.23 4.73 -8.45
N VAL A 22 31.14 5.45 -9.09
CA VAL A 22 31.48 6.84 -8.72
C VAL A 22 30.29 7.77 -8.93
N LYS A 23 29.62 7.68 -10.09
CA LYS A 23 28.43 8.49 -10.42
C LYS A 23 27.29 8.19 -9.45
N ALA A 24 27.04 6.91 -9.18
CA ALA A 24 26.01 6.46 -8.25
C ALA A 24 26.29 6.95 -6.82
N ALA A 25 27.52 6.78 -6.33
CA ALA A 25 27.91 7.20 -4.98
C ALA A 25 27.71 8.71 -4.79
N ARG A 26 28.14 9.53 -5.77
CA ARG A 26 27.93 10.98 -5.75
C ARG A 26 26.44 11.36 -5.69
N ARG A 27 25.58 10.69 -6.47
CA ARG A 27 24.13 10.96 -6.49
C ARG A 27 23.44 10.50 -5.20
N LEU A 28 23.89 9.39 -4.63
CA LEU A 28 23.44 8.87 -3.34
C LEU A 28 24.05 9.62 -2.14
N GLY A 29 25.04 10.50 -2.36
CA GLY A 29 25.71 11.25 -1.31
C GLY A 29 26.51 10.38 -0.34
N VAL A 30 27.13 9.32 -0.85
CA VAL A 30 28.01 8.40 -0.10
C VAL A 30 29.37 8.29 -0.79
N SER A 31 30.37 7.74 -0.12
CA SER A 31 31.67 7.46 -0.75
C SER A 31 31.57 6.24 -1.67
N GLN A 32 32.41 6.19 -2.73
CA GLN A 32 32.44 5.06 -3.66
C GLN A 32 32.83 3.74 -2.96
N PRO A 33 33.83 3.69 -2.05
CA PRO A 33 34.11 2.48 -1.28
C PRO A 33 32.91 2.01 -0.44
N TYR A 34 32.17 2.95 0.16
CA TYR A 34 30.97 2.61 0.93
C TYR A 34 29.87 2.00 0.04
N LEU A 35 29.66 2.55 -1.16
CA LEU A 35 28.73 1.97 -2.14
C LEU A 35 29.14 0.54 -2.54
N VAL A 36 30.44 0.29 -2.74
CA VAL A 36 30.94 -1.07 -3.03
C VAL A 36 30.61 -2.04 -1.89
N MET A 37 30.82 -1.63 -0.64
CA MET A 37 30.48 -2.46 0.53
C MET A 37 28.98 -2.75 0.61
N LEU A 38 28.13 -1.78 0.29
CA LEU A 38 26.67 -1.96 0.25
C LEU A 38 26.25 -2.93 -0.85
N GLU A 39 26.75 -2.78 -2.07
CA GLU A 39 26.44 -3.66 -3.21
C GLU A 39 26.92 -5.10 -3.00
N ARG A 40 27.98 -5.29 -2.19
CA ARG A 40 28.50 -6.61 -1.79
C ARG A 40 27.78 -7.20 -0.57
N GLY A 41 26.86 -6.47 0.05
CA GLY A 41 26.18 -6.89 1.29
C GLY A 41 27.07 -6.87 2.53
N GLN A 42 28.27 -6.30 2.46
CA GLN A 42 29.19 -6.15 3.59
C GLN A 42 28.71 -5.07 4.58
N ARG A 43 27.87 -4.15 4.12
CA ARG A 43 27.15 -3.18 4.94
C ARG A 43 25.66 -3.29 4.66
N ARG A 44 24.84 -3.13 5.70
CA ARG A 44 23.38 -3.09 5.57
C ARG A 44 22.96 -1.75 4.96
N LEU A 45 22.02 -1.78 4.02
CA LEU A 45 21.32 -0.57 3.61
C LEU A 45 20.40 -0.11 4.74
N THR A 46 20.57 1.13 5.20
CA THR A 46 19.65 1.75 6.16
C THR A 46 18.37 2.20 5.45
N SER A 47 17.26 2.30 6.19
CA SER A 47 15.97 2.74 5.63
C SER A 47 16.07 4.10 4.92
N GLU A 48 16.83 5.04 5.49
CA GLU A 48 17.06 6.36 4.87
C GLU A 48 17.81 6.27 3.54
N LEU A 49 18.84 5.43 3.48
CA LEU A 49 19.62 5.24 2.27
C LEU A 49 18.81 4.52 1.20
N THR A 50 17.97 3.56 1.58
CA THR A 50 17.05 2.87 0.68
C THR A 50 16.03 3.84 0.08
N GLN A 51 15.38 4.67 0.91
CA GLN A 51 14.45 5.70 0.42
C GLN A 51 15.13 6.69 -0.51
N ARG A 52 16.37 7.09 -0.19
CA ARG A 52 17.17 7.97 -1.05
C ARG A 52 17.51 7.28 -2.37
N ALA A 53 17.89 6.00 -2.33
CA ALA A 53 18.17 5.21 -3.52
C ALA A 53 16.94 5.09 -4.41
N VAL A 54 15.78 4.76 -3.83
CA VAL A 54 14.51 4.67 -4.56
C VAL A 54 14.20 5.98 -5.29
N ARG A 55 14.34 7.11 -4.60
CA ARG A 55 14.13 8.44 -5.19
C ARG A 55 15.15 8.79 -6.27
N VAL A 56 16.44 8.56 -6.03
CA VAL A 56 17.54 8.93 -6.94
C VAL A 56 17.53 8.06 -8.20
N TYR A 57 17.26 6.77 -8.05
CA TYR A 57 17.12 5.84 -9.15
C TYR A 57 15.73 5.89 -9.78
N GLY A 58 14.75 6.59 -9.20
CA GLY A 58 13.41 6.71 -9.78
C GLY A 58 12.73 5.36 -9.98
N VAL A 59 13.02 4.39 -9.10
CA VAL A 59 12.35 3.08 -9.12
C VAL A 59 11.00 3.18 -8.40
N PRO A 60 10.07 2.24 -8.63
CA PRO A 60 8.78 2.25 -7.97
C PRO A 60 8.88 2.23 -6.44
N PRO A 61 7.95 2.88 -5.71
CA PRO A 61 7.90 2.83 -4.25
C PRO A 61 7.77 1.42 -3.65
N THR A 62 7.30 0.43 -4.43
CA THR A 62 7.28 -0.99 -4.03
C THR A 62 8.68 -1.54 -3.76
N ALA A 63 9.73 -0.88 -4.25
CA ALA A 63 11.11 -1.22 -3.94
C ALA A 63 11.57 -0.79 -2.55
N VAL A 64 10.83 0.07 -1.85
CA VAL A 64 11.13 0.33 -0.43
C VAL A 64 10.76 -0.94 0.34
N PRO A 65 11.70 -1.59 1.06
CA PRO A 65 11.39 -2.75 1.87
C PRO A 65 10.38 -2.33 2.96
N PRO A 66 9.42 -3.20 3.29
CA PRO A 66 8.57 -2.95 4.44
C PRO A 66 9.40 -2.88 5.72
N SER A 67 8.95 -2.04 6.64
CA SER A 67 9.51 -1.82 7.95
C SER A 67 9.27 -3.07 8.79
N GLN A 68 10.24 -3.39 9.65
CA GLN A 68 10.12 -4.54 10.56
C GLN A 68 8.96 -4.37 11.56
N SER A 69 8.60 -3.12 11.86
CA SER A 69 7.34 -2.79 12.53
C SER A 69 6.24 -2.68 11.47
N ALA A 70 5.39 -3.71 11.40
CA ALA A 70 4.38 -3.91 10.36
C ALA A 70 3.33 -2.78 10.26
N LEU A 71 3.15 -2.01 11.34
CA LEU A 71 2.34 -0.79 11.36
C LEU A 71 3.12 0.36 12.01
N PRO A 72 2.96 1.60 11.53
CA PRO A 72 3.40 2.77 12.29
C PRO A 72 2.64 2.83 13.63
N ARG A 73 3.23 3.49 14.63
CA ARG A 73 2.54 3.74 15.90
C ARG A 73 1.26 4.55 15.63
N LEU A 74 0.12 3.93 15.86
CA LEU A 74 -1.21 4.53 15.73
C LEU A 74 -1.50 5.50 16.88
N PRO A 75 -2.37 6.51 16.69
CA PRO A 75 -3.07 6.86 15.45
C PRO A 75 -2.22 7.74 14.50
N LEU A 76 -2.34 7.54 13.19
CA LEU A 76 -1.77 8.51 12.24
C LEU A 76 -2.80 9.61 12.00
N ALA A 77 -2.39 10.87 12.08
CA ALA A 77 -3.22 11.98 11.65
C ALA A 77 -3.62 11.80 10.18
N GLY A 78 -4.91 11.97 9.83
CA GLY A 78 -5.41 11.83 8.46
C GLY A 78 -4.63 12.67 7.43
N ALA A 79 -4.15 13.85 7.84
CA ALA A 79 -3.27 14.70 7.02
C ALA A 79 -1.91 14.08 6.67
N ALA A 80 -1.37 13.17 7.49
CA ALA A 80 -0.16 12.41 7.17
C ALA A 80 -0.45 11.38 6.08
N LEU A 81 -1.54 10.63 6.23
CA LEU A 81 -1.96 9.63 5.25
C LEU A 81 -2.31 10.26 3.89
N ALA A 82 -3.00 11.40 3.91
CA ALA A 82 -3.32 12.15 2.70
C ALA A 82 -2.06 12.55 1.92
N ARG A 83 -1.00 13.00 2.61
CA ARG A 83 0.30 13.34 2.00
C ARG A 83 1.02 12.10 1.48
N ASP A 84 0.90 10.96 2.14
CA ASP A 84 1.50 9.71 1.69
C ASP A 84 0.81 9.21 0.41
N LEU A 85 -0.52 9.21 0.36
CA LEU A 85 -1.31 8.88 -0.83
C LEU A 85 -1.03 9.85 -1.99
N ALA A 86 -0.93 11.17 -1.70
CA ALA A 86 -0.52 12.16 -2.70
C ALA A 86 0.91 11.93 -3.21
N GLY A 87 1.83 11.55 -2.33
CA GLY A 87 3.20 11.19 -2.67
C GLY A 87 3.28 9.95 -3.57
N LEU A 88 2.41 8.97 -3.31
CA LEU A 88 2.20 7.76 -4.12
C LEU A 88 1.48 8.02 -5.45
N GLY A 89 0.97 9.23 -5.66
CA GLY A 89 0.40 9.69 -6.93
C GLY A 89 -1.12 9.59 -7.05
N TYR A 90 -1.85 9.51 -5.93
CA TYR A 90 -3.31 9.49 -5.98
C TYR A 90 -3.86 10.82 -6.58
N PRO A 91 -4.64 10.78 -7.67
CA PRO A 91 -5.02 11.98 -8.40
C PRO A 91 -5.82 12.99 -7.58
N ALA A 92 -6.77 12.53 -6.77
CA ALA A 92 -7.66 13.41 -6.00
C ALA A 92 -6.92 14.26 -4.95
N LEU A 93 -5.71 13.84 -4.55
CA LEU A 93 -4.88 14.51 -3.55
C LEU A 93 -3.59 15.09 -4.15
N ALA A 94 -3.50 15.22 -5.48
CA ALA A 94 -2.29 15.70 -6.14
C ALA A 94 -1.82 17.07 -5.62
N TYR A 95 -2.75 17.93 -5.18
CA TYR A 95 -2.47 19.24 -4.58
C TYR A 95 -1.73 19.17 -3.23
N LEU A 96 -1.79 18.02 -2.53
CA LEU A 96 -1.09 17.78 -1.26
C LEU A 96 0.29 17.15 -1.44
N ARG A 97 0.74 16.96 -2.69
CA ARG A 97 1.99 16.25 -2.97
C ARG A 97 3.17 17.00 -2.36
N PRO A 98 3.91 16.39 -1.42
CA PRO A 98 5.00 17.09 -0.77
C PRO A 98 6.19 17.27 -1.72
N ARG A 99 6.75 18.49 -1.77
CA ARG A 99 7.92 18.83 -2.59
C ARG A 99 9.12 17.90 -2.38
N ARG A 100 9.31 17.40 -1.16
CA ARG A 100 10.36 16.42 -0.79
C ARG A 100 9.72 15.20 -0.15
N TRP A 101 8.90 14.48 -0.91
CA TRP A 101 8.35 13.22 -0.45
C TRP A 101 9.46 12.19 -0.17
N LYS A 102 9.32 11.48 0.95
CA LYS A 102 10.13 10.30 1.27
C LYS A 102 9.34 9.07 0.80
N PRO A 103 9.84 8.30 -0.19
CA PRO A 103 9.14 7.11 -0.66
C PRO A 103 8.84 6.16 0.49
N LYS A 104 7.57 5.78 0.63
CA LYS A 104 7.12 4.76 1.58
C LYS A 104 6.66 3.54 0.82
N ASN A 105 6.74 2.37 1.46
CA ASN A 105 6.18 1.16 0.89
C ASN A 105 4.64 1.33 0.78
N PRO A 106 4.03 1.14 -0.40
CA PRO A 106 2.59 1.31 -0.57
C PRO A 106 1.76 0.35 0.30
N GLY A 107 2.27 -0.86 0.58
CA GLY A 107 1.64 -1.83 1.46
C GLY A 107 1.59 -1.36 2.92
N GLU A 108 2.62 -0.68 3.40
CA GLU A 108 2.58 -0.05 4.74
C GLU A 108 1.54 1.07 4.79
N VAL A 109 1.45 1.89 3.74
CA VAL A 109 0.47 2.99 3.68
C VAL A 109 -0.96 2.42 3.65
N LEU A 110 -1.18 1.34 2.92
CA LEU A 110 -2.45 0.60 2.90
C LEU A 110 -2.80 0.08 4.30
N LEU A 111 -1.88 -0.64 4.95
CA LEU A 111 -2.12 -1.21 6.28
C LEU A 111 -2.31 -0.13 7.34
N ALA A 112 -1.53 0.95 7.30
CA ALA A 112 -1.68 2.10 8.18
C ALA A 112 -3.03 2.80 8.01
N ALA A 113 -3.57 2.86 6.79
CA ALA A 113 -4.91 3.38 6.53
C ALA A 113 -5.98 2.46 7.13
N LEU A 114 -5.89 1.16 6.84
CA LEU A 114 -6.84 0.16 7.31
C LEU A 114 -6.87 0.03 8.83
N ALA A 115 -5.77 0.34 9.50
CA ALA A 115 -5.66 0.31 10.95
C ALA A 115 -6.26 1.54 11.66
N GLN A 116 -6.72 2.58 10.94
CA GLN A 116 -7.42 3.70 11.57
C GLN A 116 -8.85 3.28 11.93
N ASP A 117 -9.33 3.72 13.10
CA ASP A 117 -10.72 3.53 13.51
C ASP A 117 -11.68 4.40 12.70
N ASP A 118 -11.27 5.63 12.41
CA ASP A 118 -12.05 6.59 11.64
C ASP A 118 -11.17 7.22 10.56
N LEU A 119 -11.63 7.13 9.31
CA LEU A 119 -10.92 7.63 8.16
C LEU A 119 -11.86 8.45 7.27
N GLU A 120 -11.37 9.59 6.77
CA GLU A 120 -12.15 10.43 5.87
C GLU A 120 -12.56 9.64 4.60
N PRO A 121 -13.80 9.78 4.10
CA PRO A 121 -14.29 9.04 2.95
C PRO A 121 -13.38 9.12 1.71
N ARG A 122 -12.75 10.28 1.47
CA ARG A 122 -11.81 10.48 0.36
C ARG A 122 -10.54 9.63 0.46
N LEU A 123 -10.11 9.32 1.68
CA LEU A 123 -8.95 8.47 1.92
C LEU A 123 -9.32 6.99 1.80
N VAL A 124 -10.53 6.61 2.21
CA VAL A 124 -11.09 5.26 1.98
C VAL A 124 -11.22 4.98 0.47
N GLU A 125 -11.73 5.95 -0.29
CA GLU A 125 -11.84 5.88 -1.76
C GLU A 125 -10.49 5.62 -2.45
N ALA A 126 -9.39 6.10 -1.86
CA ALA A 126 -8.06 5.94 -2.43
C ALA A 126 -7.49 4.52 -2.26
N LEU A 127 -8.02 3.70 -1.33
CA LEU A 127 -7.44 2.40 -1.01
C LEU A 127 -7.58 1.38 -2.15
N PRO A 128 -8.76 1.22 -2.80
CA PRO A 128 -8.89 0.34 -3.96
C PRO A 128 -7.98 0.77 -5.12
N TRP A 129 -7.85 2.09 -5.35
CA TRP A 129 -6.92 2.64 -6.34
C TRP A 129 -5.46 2.26 -6.01
N LEU A 130 -5.08 2.33 -4.73
CA LEU A 130 -3.73 1.99 -4.29
C LEU A 130 -3.40 0.51 -4.56
N VAL A 131 -4.35 -0.39 -4.28
CA VAL A 131 -4.24 -1.83 -4.59
C VAL A 131 -4.04 -2.06 -6.09
N LEU A 132 -4.84 -1.40 -6.93
CA LEU A 132 -4.73 -1.54 -8.39
C LEU A 132 -3.42 -0.98 -8.95
N ARG A 133 -3.03 0.21 -8.46
CA ARG A 133 -1.81 0.89 -8.92
C ARG A 133 -0.55 0.11 -8.56
N TYR A 134 -0.55 -0.51 -7.38
CA TYR A 134 0.58 -1.23 -6.83
C TYR A 134 0.28 -2.73 -6.68
N LEU A 135 -0.35 -3.33 -7.69
CA LEU A 135 -0.54 -4.78 -7.73
C LEU A 135 0.76 -5.60 -7.59
N PRO A 136 1.95 -5.18 -8.09
CA PRO A 136 3.20 -5.93 -7.86
C PRO A 136 3.80 -5.69 -6.45
N LEU A 137 2.96 -5.51 -5.43
CA LEU A 137 3.37 -5.50 -4.03
C LEU A 137 3.77 -6.90 -3.56
N ASP A 138 4.54 -6.94 -2.47
CA ASP A 138 4.74 -8.17 -1.70
C ASP A 138 3.47 -8.49 -0.89
N TRP A 139 2.48 -9.08 -1.57
CA TRP A 139 1.21 -9.44 -0.95
C TRP A 139 1.34 -10.50 0.14
N ALA A 140 2.37 -11.36 0.08
CA ALA A 140 2.62 -12.32 1.15
C ALA A 140 2.93 -11.59 2.47
N TRP A 141 3.77 -10.56 2.40
CA TRP A 141 4.03 -9.69 3.55
C TRP A 141 2.78 -8.91 3.98
N VAL A 142 2.06 -8.26 3.05
CA VAL A 142 0.86 -7.45 3.38
C VAL A 142 -0.21 -8.30 4.06
N VAL A 143 -0.48 -9.50 3.55
CA VAL A 143 -1.45 -10.43 4.12
C VAL A 143 -1.01 -10.91 5.51
N CYS A 144 0.27 -11.20 5.70
CA CYS A 144 0.81 -11.58 7.01
C CYS A 144 0.64 -10.45 8.03
N ALA A 145 1.04 -9.23 7.65
CA ALA A 145 0.90 -8.04 8.49
C ALA A 145 -0.57 -7.73 8.82
N ALA A 146 -1.48 -7.85 7.84
CA ALA A 146 -2.90 -7.70 8.09
C ALA A 146 -3.44 -8.72 9.11
N LYS A 147 -2.94 -9.96 9.09
CA LYS A 147 -3.32 -10.98 10.06
C LYS A 147 -2.85 -10.67 11.48
N VAL A 148 -1.64 -10.15 11.62
CA VAL A 148 -1.08 -9.76 12.93
C VAL A 148 -1.90 -8.67 13.61
N HIS A 149 -2.63 -7.88 12.83
CA HIS A 149 -3.38 -6.71 13.31
C HIS A 149 -4.90 -6.84 13.13
N ASP A 150 -5.42 -8.03 12.83
CA ASP A 150 -6.85 -8.30 12.61
C ASP A 150 -7.51 -7.43 11.51
N LEU A 151 -6.74 -7.07 10.48
CA LEU A 151 -7.19 -6.22 9.36
C LEU A 151 -7.61 -7.02 8.12
N GLN A 152 -7.69 -8.35 8.19
CA GLN A 152 -7.93 -9.23 7.05
C GLN A 152 -9.26 -8.92 6.36
N ASN A 153 -10.31 -8.63 7.14
CA ASN A 153 -11.64 -8.31 6.63
C ASN A 153 -11.65 -6.97 5.89
N ARG A 154 -11.07 -5.93 6.49
CA ARG A 154 -10.94 -4.61 5.85
C ARG A 154 -10.11 -4.70 4.57
N LEU A 155 -9.00 -5.43 4.60
CA LEU A 155 -8.14 -5.65 3.43
C LEU A 155 -8.87 -6.44 2.33
N GLY A 156 -9.54 -7.55 2.68
CA GLY A 156 -10.29 -8.37 1.74
C GLY A 156 -11.39 -7.60 1.03
N PHE A 157 -12.08 -6.72 1.75
CA PHE A 157 -13.09 -5.85 1.16
C PHE A 157 -12.48 -4.82 0.21
N VAL A 158 -11.37 -4.15 0.58
CA VAL A 158 -10.68 -3.22 -0.34
C VAL A 158 -10.18 -3.92 -1.60
N VAL A 159 -9.69 -5.17 -1.50
CA VAL A 159 -9.31 -5.99 -2.66
C VAL A 159 -10.54 -6.32 -3.52
N SER A 160 -11.70 -6.59 -2.89
CA SER A 160 -12.96 -6.83 -3.63
C SER A 160 -13.44 -5.59 -4.38
N LEU A 161 -13.33 -4.41 -3.77
CA LEU A 161 -13.59 -3.14 -4.45
C LEU A 161 -12.62 -2.91 -5.61
N ALA A 162 -11.32 -3.17 -5.40
CA ALA A 162 -10.31 -3.08 -6.45
C ALA A 162 -10.62 -4.03 -7.61
N ARG A 163 -11.07 -5.26 -7.33
CA ARG A 163 -11.47 -6.22 -8.35
C ARG A 163 -12.66 -5.72 -9.17
N GLY A 164 -13.71 -5.23 -8.52
CA GLY A 164 -14.86 -4.62 -9.21
C GLY A 164 -14.47 -3.42 -10.08
N LEU A 165 -13.49 -2.62 -9.65
CA LEU A 165 -12.94 -1.54 -10.47
C LEU A 165 -12.13 -2.05 -11.67
N ALA A 166 -11.37 -3.13 -11.51
CA ALA A 166 -10.66 -3.77 -12.62
C ALA A 166 -11.62 -4.41 -13.64
N GLU A 167 -12.72 -5.01 -13.16
CA GLU A 167 -13.80 -5.56 -13.99
C GLU A 167 -14.45 -4.44 -14.83
N ARG A 168 -14.79 -3.32 -14.20
CA ARG A 168 -15.30 -2.12 -14.90
C ARG A 168 -14.32 -1.59 -15.94
N ALA A 169 -13.02 -1.69 -15.69
CA ALA A 169 -11.97 -1.28 -16.62
C ALA A 169 -11.68 -2.31 -17.74
N GLY A 170 -12.23 -3.52 -17.65
CA GLY A 170 -11.98 -4.61 -18.59
C GLY A 170 -10.58 -5.27 -18.47
N ASP A 171 -9.85 -5.03 -17.37
CA ASP A 171 -8.49 -5.56 -17.18
C ASP A 171 -8.51 -6.97 -16.58
N ARG A 172 -8.72 -7.98 -17.45
CA ARG A 172 -8.83 -9.39 -17.04
C ARG A 172 -7.65 -9.90 -16.21
N ARG A 173 -6.42 -9.45 -16.51
CA ARG A 173 -5.22 -9.90 -15.79
C ARG A 173 -5.22 -9.41 -14.35
N LYS A 174 -5.59 -8.14 -14.12
CA LYS A 174 -5.74 -7.60 -12.77
C LYS A 174 -6.88 -8.30 -12.02
N VAL A 175 -8.00 -8.59 -12.70
CA VAL A 175 -9.14 -9.30 -12.09
C VAL A 175 -8.72 -10.68 -11.59
N GLU A 176 -8.04 -11.49 -12.42
CA GLU A 176 -7.54 -12.81 -12.02
C GLU A 176 -6.57 -12.73 -10.84
N SER A 177 -5.61 -11.80 -10.90
CA SER A 177 -4.63 -11.61 -9.83
C SER A 177 -5.29 -11.20 -8.50
N LEU A 178 -6.31 -10.34 -8.54
CA LEU A 178 -7.05 -9.91 -7.36
C LEU A 178 -7.97 -11.03 -6.83
N ALA A 179 -8.57 -11.84 -7.71
CA ALA A 179 -9.33 -13.01 -7.30
C ALA A 179 -8.46 -14.03 -6.56
N ASP A 180 -7.21 -14.24 -6.99
CA ASP A 180 -6.25 -15.10 -6.31
C ASP A 180 -5.89 -14.57 -4.91
N LEU A 181 -5.73 -13.25 -4.80
CA LEU A 181 -5.49 -12.58 -3.54
C LEU A 181 -6.70 -12.68 -2.59
N GLU A 182 -7.92 -12.47 -3.09
CA GLU A 182 -9.15 -12.68 -2.33
C GLU A 182 -9.25 -14.10 -1.79
N ARG A 183 -9.00 -15.12 -2.63
CA ARG A 183 -9.00 -16.53 -2.19
C ARG A 183 -7.99 -16.79 -1.07
N THR A 184 -6.87 -16.08 -1.08
CA THR A 184 -5.85 -16.18 -0.03
C THR A 184 -6.33 -15.54 1.28
N LEU A 185 -6.96 -14.37 1.20
CA LEU A 185 -7.51 -13.65 2.35
C LEU A 185 -8.74 -14.36 2.95
N GLU A 186 -9.57 -14.99 2.12
CA GLU A 186 -10.78 -15.71 2.53
C GLU A 186 -10.46 -16.82 3.54
N ARG A 187 -9.32 -17.50 3.37
CA ARG A 187 -8.83 -18.54 4.30
C ARG A 187 -8.52 -18.02 5.69
N SER A 188 -8.45 -16.71 5.88
CA SER A 188 -8.18 -16.06 7.16
C SER A 188 -9.17 -14.94 7.44
N ARG A 189 -10.38 -15.05 6.88
CA ARG A 189 -11.50 -14.16 7.17
C ARG A 189 -11.89 -14.28 8.64
N LEU A 190 -12.08 -13.13 9.29
CA LEU A 190 -12.54 -13.07 10.66
C LEU A 190 -14.07 -13.16 10.72
N ALA A 191 -14.59 -13.93 11.68
CA ALA A 191 -16.02 -14.02 11.96
C ALA A 191 -16.58 -12.74 12.62
N ARG A 192 -15.71 -11.98 13.30
CA ARG A 192 -16.09 -10.73 13.97
C ARG A 192 -16.55 -9.69 12.94
N GLU A 193 -17.65 -9.02 13.25
CA GLU A 193 -18.10 -7.85 12.50
C GLU A 193 -17.18 -6.65 12.76
N ASP A 194 -16.87 -5.90 11.70
CA ASP A 194 -16.02 -4.71 11.76
C ASP A 194 -16.60 -3.60 10.84
N THR A 195 -15.96 -2.44 10.85
CA THR A 195 -16.28 -1.30 9.98
C THR A 195 -15.12 -1.05 9.01
N LEU A 196 -15.36 -0.35 7.91
CA LEU A 196 -14.27 0.12 7.04
C LEU A 196 -13.77 1.50 7.51
N CYS A 197 -13.04 1.52 8.62
CA CYS A 197 -12.49 2.75 9.22
C CYS A 197 -13.58 3.80 9.52
N ARG A 198 -14.68 3.37 10.15
CA ARG A 198 -15.75 4.28 10.59
C ARG A 198 -16.41 3.78 11.88
N VAL A 199 -15.61 3.65 12.93
CA VAL A 199 -16.05 3.17 14.24
C VAL A 199 -16.99 4.17 14.93
N SER A 200 -16.79 5.47 14.72
CA SER A 200 -17.59 6.57 15.31
C SER A 200 -19.01 6.74 14.74
N MET A 201 -19.46 5.81 13.89
CA MET A 201 -20.75 5.86 13.22
C MET A 201 -21.95 5.88 14.19
N PRO A 202 -22.98 6.71 13.94
CA PRO A 202 -24.21 6.70 14.74
C PRO A 202 -24.93 5.34 14.74
N GLU A 203 -25.58 4.98 15.85
CA GLU A 203 -26.31 3.71 15.98
C GLU A 203 -27.44 3.54 14.97
N ALA A 204 -28.08 4.63 14.55
CA ALA A 204 -29.11 4.60 13.51
C ALA A 204 -28.54 4.13 12.16
N GLU A 205 -27.36 4.67 11.81
CA GLU A 205 -26.66 4.29 10.58
C GLU A 205 -26.11 2.86 10.68
N ARG A 206 -25.59 2.45 11.84
CA ARG A 206 -25.17 1.07 12.11
C ARG A 206 -26.30 0.07 11.86
N ARG A 207 -27.49 0.32 12.43
CA ARG A 207 -28.68 -0.52 12.24
C ARG A 207 -29.11 -0.57 10.78
N TRP A 208 -29.06 0.56 10.08
CA TRP A 208 -29.38 0.61 8.67
C TRP A 208 -28.41 -0.22 7.82
N LEU A 209 -27.10 -0.16 8.09
CA LEU A 209 -26.08 -0.93 7.38
C LEU A 209 -26.17 -2.44 7.62
N THR A 210 -26.58 -2.88 8.81
CA THR A 210 -26.80 -4.31 9.08
C THR A 210 -27.75 -4.94 8.04
N VAL A 211 -28.76 -4.18 7.59
CA VAL A 211 -29.74 -4.62 6.60
C VAL A 211 -29.29 -4.29 5.16
N ASN A 212 -28.74 -3.09 4.93
CA ASN A 212 -28.54 -2.55 3.57
C ASN A 212 -27.11 -2.69 3.01
N ARG A 213 -26.17 -3.29 3.74
CA ARG A 213 -24.79 -3.48 3.25
C ARG A 213 -24.73 -4.36 1.98
N PRO A 214 -23.82 -4.07 1.04
CA PRO A 214 -23.65 -4.82 -0.20
C PRO A 214 -23.12 -6.25 0.06
N ALA A 215 -23.24 -7.11 -0.96
CA ALA A 215 -22.89 -8.53 -0.84
C ALA A 215 -21.41 -8.73 -0.46
N GLU A 216 -20.51 -7.90 -0.98
CA GLU A 216 -19.08 -7.91 -0.68
C GLU A 216 -18.83 -7.53 0.78
N ALA A 217 -19.55 -6.53 1.31
CA ALA A 217 -19.43 -6.13 2.70
C ALA A 217 -19.95 -7.23 3.63
N ARG A 218 -21.05 -7.92 3.27
CA ARG A 218 -21.53 -9.11 3.98
C ARG A 218 -20.49 -10.22 3.97
N ARG A 219 -19.88 -10.48 2.80
CA ARG A 219 -18.85 -11.50 2.63
C ARG A 219 -17.68 -11.27 3.57
N TRP A 220 -17.24 -10.03 3.78
CA TRP A 220 -16.14 -9.70 4.67
C TRP A 220 -16.54 -9.29 6.09
N ASN A 221 -17.80 -9.50 6.50
CA ASN A 221 -18.32 -9.09 7.81
C ASN A 221 -18.06 -7.61 8.13
N LEU A 222 -18.23 -6.73 7.15
CA LEU A 222 -18.07 -5.29 7.31
C LEU A 222 -19.42 -4.56 7.31
N LEU A 223 -19.52 -3.53 8.13
CA LEU A 223 -20.59 -2.52 8.09
C LEU A 223 -20.12 -1.33 7.29
N THR A 224 -20.51 -1.31 6.02
CA THR A 224 -20.22 -0.23 5.08
C THR A 224 -21.19 -0.26 3.91
N ASP A 225 -21.44 0.91 3.33
CA ASP A 225 -22.19 1.15 2.09
C ASP A 225 -21.28 1.35 0.87
N TRP A 226 -19.96 1.25 1.03
CA TRP A 226 -19.02 1.40 -0.08
C TRP A 226 -19.26 0.32 -1.15
N THR A 227 -19.31 0.74 -2.41
CA THR A 227 -19.37 -0.15 -3.57
C THR A 227 -18.29 0.24 -4.57
N ALA A 228 -18.00 -0.63 -5.53
CA ALA A 228 -17.07 -0.29 -6.60
C ALA A 228 -17.57 0.90 -7.44
N GLU A 229 -18.88 1.15 -7.49
CA GLU A 229 -19.51 2.21 -8.30
C GLU A 229 -19.20 3.62 -7.79
N VAL A 230 -19.15 3.80 -6.46
CA VAL A 230 -18.91 5.11 -5.84
C VAL A 230 -17.45 5.56 -5.90
N VAL A 231 -16.52 4.66 -6.24
CA VAL A 231 -15.10 4.99 -6.40
C VAL A 231 -14.86 5.62 -7.78
N ARG A 232 -14.35 6.85 -7.79
CA ARG A 232 -14.22 7.68 -9.00
C ARG A 232 -12.96 7.40 -9.79
N TYR A 233 -11.86 7.02 -9.13
CA TYR A 233 -10.56 6.87 -9.78
C TYR A 233 -10.22 5.40 -10.00
N VAL A 234 -10.01 5.04 -11.27
CA VAL A 234 -9.48 3.74 -11.71
C VAL A 234 -7.99 3.92 -12.03
N ALA A 235 -7.14 2.95 -11.62
CA ALA A 235 -5.68 3.03 -11.72
C ALA A 235 -5.09 2.44 -13.00
#